data_AF-A0A958G138-F1
#
_entry.id   AF-A0A958G138-F1
#
_cell.length_a   1.000
_cell.length_b   1.000
_cell.length_c   1.000
_cell.angle_alpha   90.00
_cell.angle_beta   90.00
_cell.angle_gamma   90.00
#
_symmetry.space_group_name_H-M   'P 1'
#
loop_
_entity.id
_entity.type
_entity.pdbx_description
1 polymer ?
#
loop_
_entity_poly.entity_id
_entity_poly.type
_entity_poly.pdbx_seq_one_letter_code
_entity_poly.pdbx_strand_id
1 'polypeptide(L)'
;MKKISESTIRRLSKYYRSLEQLIARNTDTVSSDQLAEMDGITSAQVRKDLSFFGTFGKRGLGYNTRALKEQIGEILGLSKEWRVAIVGAGNIGKALVNYGEFRKQGFQVHLIMDSDHGKVGQTIQGLTVESTDHLPQLIKKQR
;
A
#
# COMPACT_ATOMS: atom_id res chain seq x y z
N MET A 1 0.77 18.81 15.32
CA MET A 1 0.75 17.41 14.86
C MET A 1 2.17 16.86 14.94
N LYS A 2 2.44 15.81 15.74
CA LYS A 2 3.79 15.19 15.74
C LYS A 2 4.04 14.61 14.36
N LYS A 3 5.14 15.01 13.71
CA LYS A 3 5.54 14.46 12.41
C LYS A 3 5.87 12.98 12.62
N ILE A 4 5.03 12.11 12.07
CA ILE A 4 5.25 10.66 12.15
C ILE A 4 6.47 10.32 11.29
N SER A 5 7.40 9.55 11.83
CA SER A 5 8.62 9.21 11.10
C SER A 5 8.31 8.29 9.91
N GLU A 6 9.04 8.45 8.82
CA GLU A 6 8.96 7.52 7.68
C GLU A 6 9.23 6.07 8.13
N SER A 7 10.13 5.89 9.11
CA SER A 7 10.42 4.58 9.69
C SER A 7 9.20 3.92 10.34
N THR A 8 8.32 4.70 10.99
CA THR A 8 7.06 4.22 11.58
C THR A 8 6.11 3.78 10.48
N ILE A 9 5.95 4.57 9.41
CA ILE A 9 5.09 4.21 8.27
C ILE A 9 5.58 2.93 7.59
N ARG A 10 6.90 2.78 7.39
CA ARG A 10 7.51 1.54 6.86
C ARG A 10 7.30 0.34 7.77
N ARG A 11 7.20 0.53 9.09
CA ARG A 11 6.88 -0.57 10.03
C ARG A 11 5.39 -0.90 10.02
N LEU A 12 4.50 0.09 9.88
CA LEU A 12 3.06 -0.19 9.71
C LEU A 12 2.78 -1.09 8.50
N SER A 13 3.46 -0.88 7.38
CA SER A 13 3.31 -1.76 6.21
C SER A 13 3.84 -3.18 6.45
N LYS A 14 4.83 -3.35 7.33
CA LYS A 14 5.26 -4.68 7.80
C LYS A 14 4.18 -5.32 8.69
N TYR A 15 3.70 -4.60 9.71
CA TYR A 15 2.63 -5.07 10.59
C TYR A 15 1.39 -5.50 9.80
N TYR A 16 1.00 -4.73 8.78
CA TYR A 16 -0.12 -5.07 7.89
C TYR A 16 0.04 -6.46 7.27
N ARG A 17 1.22 -6.77 6.72
CA ARG A 17 1.52 -8.09 6.13
C ARG A 17 1.60 -9.19 7.18
N SER A 18 2.20 -8.92 8.34
CA SER A 18 2.25 -9.86 9.47
C SER A 18 0.84 -10.23 9.92
N LEU A 19 -0.06 -9.26 10.01
CA LEU A 19 -1.47 -9.46 10.35
C LEU A 19 -2.21 -10.26 9.27
N GLU A 20 -1.91 -10.07 7.99
CA GLU A 20 -2.45 -10.91 6.91
C GLU A 20 -2.09 -12.38 7.09
N GLN A 21 -0.84 -12.66 7.42
CA GLN A 21 -0.38 -14.03 7.68
C GLN A 21 -1.08 -14.64 8.89
N LEU A 22 -1.28 -13.86 9.96
CA LEU A 22 -1.99 -14.32 11.15
C LEU A 22 -3.48 -14.58 10.87
N ILE A 23 -4.15 -13.70 10.12
CA ILE A 23 -5.55 -13.88 9.72
C ILE A 23 -5.69 -15.13 8.84
N ALA A 24 -4.76 -15.35 7.90
CA ALA A 24 -4.75 -16.56 7.06
C ALA A 24 -4.59 -17.86 7.88
N ARG A 25 -4.02 -17.76 9.09
CA ARG A 25 -3.89 -18.86 10.07
C ARG A 25 -5.00 -18.88 11.11
N ASN A 26 -6.10 -18.14 10.91
CA ASN A 26 -7.23 -18.02 11.83
C ASN A 26 -6.84 -17.56 13.24
N THR A 27 -5.82 -16.70 13.35
CA THR A 27 -5.42 -16.09 14.62
C THR A 27 -6.22 -14.82 14.87
N ASP A 28 -7.09 -14.81 15.87
CA ASP A 28 -7.98 -13.69 16.17
C ASP A 28 -7.31 -12.54 16.94
N THR A 29 -6.32 -12.87 17.78
CA THR A 29 -5.60 -11.88 18.59
C THR A 29 -4.08 -12.06 18.51
N VAL A 30 -3.35 -10.95 18.63
CA VAL A 30 -1.89 -10.95 18.63
C VAL A 30 -1.35 -10.00 19.70
N SER A 31 -0.28 -10.39 20.39
CA SER A 31 0.40 -9.52 21.35
C SER A 31 1.42 -8.61 20.66
N SER A 32 1.86 -7.54 21.34
CA SER A 32 2.96 -6.72 20.84
C SER A 32 4.29 -7.49 20.80
N ASP A 33 4.46 -8.51 21.63
CA ASP A 33 5.65 -9.36 21.63
C ASP A 33 5.69 -10.26 20.38
N GLN A 34 4.55 -10.88 20.04
CA GLN A 34 4.43 -11.70 18.83
C GLN A 34 4.63 -10.89 17.55
N LEU A 35 4.01 -9.70 17.44
CA LEU A 35 4.25 -8.81 16.29
C LEU A 35 5.72 -8.36 16.22
N ALA A 36 6.32 -8.07 17.37
CA ALA A 36 7.72 -7.66 17.44
C ALA A 36 8.68 -8.76 16.99
N GLU A 37 8.42 -10.02 17.37
CA GLU A 37 9.18 -11.19 16.95
C GLU A 37 9.07 -11.41 15.43
N MET A 38 7.86 -11.35 14.87
CA MET A 38 7.63 -11.50 13.43
C MET A 38 8.37 -10.45 12.58
N ASP A 39 8.47 -9.22 13.09
CA ASP A 39 9.03 -8.08 12.37
C ASP A 39 10.47 -7.70 12.78
N GLY A 40 11.07 -8.47 13.69
CA GLY A 40 12.46 -8.30 14.15
C GLY A 40 12.71 -7.00 14.90
N ILE A 41 11.76 -6.58 15.75
CA ILE A 41 11.83 -5.34 16.53
C ILE A 41 11.49 -5.61 18.01
N THR A 42 11.39 -4.55 18.83
CA THR A 42 10.96 -4.68 20.21
C THR A 42 9.47 -4.43 20.38
N SER A 43 8.88 -5.13 21.34
CA SER A 43 7.48 -4.95 21.76
C SER A 43 7.17 -3.50 22.17
N ALA A 44 8.14 -2.81 22.79
CA ALA A 44 8.06 -1.39 23.11
C ALA A 44 7.95 -0.52 21.84
N GLN A 45 8.67 -0.88 20.77
CA GLN A 45 8.60 -0.17 19.49
C GLN A 45 7.24 -0.37 18.81
N VAL A 46 6.68 -1.60 18.82
CA VAL A 46 5.31 -1.87 18.33
C VAL A 46 4.30 -0.98 19.05
N ARG A 47 4.30 -0.99 20.39
CA ARG A 47 3.39 -0.16 21.20
C ARG A 47 3.55 1.33 20.90
N LYS A 48 4.79 1.81 20.79
CA LYS A 48 5.08 3.21 20.46
C LYS A 48 4.54 3.59 19.08
N ASP A 49 4.78 2.76 18.07
CA ASP A 49 4.30 3.02 16.70
C ASP A 49 2.77 3.08 16.66
N LEU A 50 2.10 2.09 17.25
CA LEU A 50 0.63 2.06 17.29
C LEU A 50 0.06 3.21 18.10
N SER A 51 0.68 3.61 19.21
CA SER A 51 0.17 4.71 20.06
C SER A 51 0.05 6.06 19.35
N PHE A 52 0.76 6.28 18.23
CA PHE A 52 0.63 7.51 17.44
C PHE A 52 -0.72 7.64 16.73
N PHE A 53 -1.43 6.52 16.52
CA PHE A 53 -2.64 6.48 15.70
C PHE A 53 -3.91 6.15 16.50
N GLY A 54 -3.79 6.07 17.82
CA GLY A 54 -4.90 5.80 18.73
C GLY A 54 -4.63 4.65 19.70
N THR A 55 -5.70 4.18 20.33
CA THR A 55 -5.65 3.06 21.26
C THR A 55 -6.01 1.79 20.52
N PHE A 56 -5.05 0.88 20.43
CA PHE A 56 -5.22 -0.43 19.79
C PHE A 56 -5.29 -1.51 20.86
N GLY A 57 -6.35 -2.32 20.83
CA GLY A 57 -6.49 -3.50 21.69
C GLY A 57 -7.05 -3.24 23.10
N LYS A 58 -7.11 -4.32 23.89
CA LYS A 58 -7.51 -4.30 25.31
C LYS A 58 -6.35 -4.84 26.16
N ARG A 59 -6.07 -4.18 27.31
CA ARG A 59 -5.03 -4.63 28.24
C ARG A 59 -5.27 -6.10 28.62
N GLY A 60 -4.24 -6.94 28.49
CA GLY A 60 -4.30 -8.37 28.80
C GLY A 60 -4.85 -9.28 27.69
N LEU A 61 -5.42 -8.72 26.60
CA LEU A 61 -6.03 -9.50 25.50
C LEU A 61 -5.28 -9.36 24.16
N GLY A 62 -4.38 -8.37 24.06
CA GLY A 62 -3.67 -8.06 22.81
C GLY A 62 -4.52 -7.26 21.81
N TYR A 63 -4.14 -7.32 20.55
CA TYR A 63 -4.81 -6.65 19.44
C TYR A 63 -5.66 -7.66 18.67
N ASN A 64 -6.90 -7.32 18.35
CA ASN A 64 -7.67 -8.10 17.38
C ASN A 64 -7.01 -7.95 15.99
N THR A 65 -6.67 -9.05 15.35
CA THR A 65 -5.84 -9.04 14.14
C THR A 65 -6.54 -8.37 12.96
N ARG A 66 -7.84 -8.65 12.78
CA ARG A 66 -8.66 -8.07 11.71
C ARG A 66 -8.88 -6.57 11.90
N ALA A 67 -9.31 -6.15 13.08
CA ALA A 67 -9.54 -4.74 13.38
C ALA A 67 -8.23 -3.94 13.30
N LEU A 68 -7.12 -4.47 13.82
CA LEU A 68 -5.82 -3.80 13.71
C LEU A 68 -5.37 -3.70 12.24
N LYS A 69 -5.55 -4.76 11.43
CA LYS A 69 -5.21 -4.74 10.01
C LYS A 69 -6.03 -3.67 9.27
N GLU A 70 -7.34 -3.63 9.50
CA GLU A 70 -8.24 -2.64 8.89
C GLU A 70 -7.80 -1.22 9.22
N GLN A 71 -7.57 -0.91 10.50
CA GLN A 71 -7.12 0.42 10.92
C GLN A 71 -5.75 0.80 10.35
N ILE A 72 -4.79 -0.14 10.30
CA ILE A 72 -3.50 0.10 9.65
C ILE A 72 -3.70 0.32 8.14
N GLY A 73 -4.60 -0.43 7.49
CA GLY A 73 -4.98 -0.25 6.09
C GLY A 73 -5.50 1.16 5.82
N GLU A 74 -6.39 1.68 6.66
CA GLU A 74 -6.90 3.06 6.58
C GLU A 74 -5.78 4.09 6.70
N ILE A 75 -4.87 3.91 7.67
CA ILE A 75 -3.72 4.80 7.88
C ILE A 75 -2.80 4.82 6.65
N LEU A 76 -2.56 3.65 6.04
CA LEU A 76 -1.76 3.50 4.83
C LEU A 76 -2.50 3.91 3.55
N GLY A 77 -3.82 4.17 3.64
CA GLY A 77 -4.67 4.53 2.52
C GLY A 77 -5.02 3.36 1.60
N LEU A 78 -4.90 2.11 2.05
CA LEU A 78 -5.18 0.90 1.25
C LEU A 78 -6.68 0.64 1.04
N SER A 79 -7.54 1.38 1.74
CA SER A 79 -9.00 1.39 1.56
C SER A 79 -9.48 2.35 0.47
N LYS A 80 -8.57 3.18 -0.08
CA LYS A 80 -8.90 4.20 -1.07
C LYS A 80 -8.56 3.70 -2.47
N GLU A 81 -9.32 4.20 -3.45
CA GLU A 81 -8.93 4.07 -4.83
C GLU A 81 -7.85 5.13 -5.16
N TRP A 82 -6.72 4.66 -5.66
CA TRP A 82 -5.62 5.48 -6.15
C TRP A 82 -5.53 5.33 -7.67
N ARG A 83 -5.86 6.40 -8.39
CA ARG A 83 -5.57 6.49 -9.82
C ARG A 83 -4.08 6.70 -10.01
N VAL A 84 -3.42 5.75 -10.66
CA VAL A 84 -1.97 5.80 -10.89
C VAL A 84 -1.67 5.91 -12.38
N ALA A 85 -0.58 6.62 -12.68
CA ALA A 85 0.01 6.67 -14.00
C ALA A 85 1.34 5.90 -13.99
N ILE A 86 1.59 5.11 -15.02
CA ILE A 86 2.88 4.44 -15.24
C ILE A 86 3.64 5.22 -16.31
N VAL A 87 4.86 5.63 -15.98
CA VAL A 87 5.78 6.29 -16.92
C VAL A 87 6.83 5.28 -17.36
N GLY A 88 6.83 4.95 -18.65
CA GLY A 88 7.61 3.89 -19.28
C GLY A 88 6.74 2.66 -19.58
N ALA A 89 6.46 2.42 -20.86
CA ALA A 89 5.77 1.25 -21.40
C ALA A 89 6.72 0.09 -21.75
N GLY A 90 7.86 -0.01 -21.04
CA GLY A 90 8.80 -1.12 -21.15
C GLY A 90 8.27 -2.42 -20.54
N ASN A 91 9.12 -3.44 -20.43
CA ASN A 91 8.71 -4.75 -19.90
C ASN A 91 8.19 -4.66 -18.45
N ILE A 92 8.85 -3.87 -17.59
CA ILE A 92 8.40 -3.66 -16.21
C ILE A 92 7.09 -2.87 -16.18
N GLY A 93 6.98 -1.79 -16.96
CA GLY A 93 5.74 -1.02 -17.05
C GLY A 93 4.55 -1.89 -17.45
N LYS A 94 4.70 -2.67 -18.52
CA LYS A 94 3.71 -3.66 -18.96
C LYS A 94 3.38 -4.69 -17.86
N ALA A 95 4.38 -5.19 -17.14
CA ALA A 95 4.17 -6.13 -16.05
C ALA A 95 3.38 -5.50 -14.89
N LEU A 96 3.65 -4.24 -14.54
CA LEU A 96 2.95 -3.52 -13.48
C LEU A 96 1.49 -3.23 -13.84
N VAL A 97 1.18 -2.96 -15.12
CA VAL A 97 -0.21 -2.84 -15.60
C VAL A 97 -0.99 -4.14 -15.38
N ASN A 98 -0.31 -5.29 -15.53
CA ASN A 98 -0.88 -6.63 -15.34
C ASN A 98 -0.90 -7.09 -13.87
N TYR A 99 -0.35 -6.31 -12.93
CA TYR A 99 -0.19 -6.76 -11.57
C TYR A 99 -1.48 -6.62 -10.76
N GLY A 100 -2.28 -7.70 -10.73
CA GLY A 100 -3.61 -7.72 -10.11
C GLY A 100 -3.63 -7.35 -8.62
N GLU A 101 -2.52 -7.52 -7.90
CA GLU A 101 -2.42 -7.15 -6.48
C GLU A 101 -2.52 -5.64 -6.25
N PHE A 102 -2.07 -4.82 -7.21
CA PHE A 102 -2.29 -3.36 -7.14
C PHE A 102 -3.78 -3.02 -7.15
N ARG A 103 -4.56 -3.66 -8.01
CA ARG A 103 -6.01 -3.44 -8.07
C ARG A 103 -6.69 -3.82 -6.75
N LYS A 104 -6.28 -4.93 -6.13
CA LYS A 104 -6.81 -5.36 -4.82
C LYS A 104 -6.48 -4.39 -3.69
N GLN A 105 -5.36 -3.68 -3.78
CA GLN A 105 -4.92 -2.67 -2.82
C GLN A 105 -5.41 -1.25 -3.17
N GLY A 106 -6.35 -1.14 -4.12
CA GLY A 106 -6.95 0.13 -4.53
C GLY A 106 -6.17 0.91 -5.59
N PHE A 107 -5.00 0.45 -6.02
CA PHE A 107 -4.21 1.11 -7.06
C PHE A 107 -4.68 0.71 -8.46
N GLN A 108 -5.31 1.65 -9.16
CA GLN A 108 -5.83 1.46 -10.50
C GLN A 108 -5.01 2.25 -11.51
N VAL A 109 -4.34 1.53 -12.40
CA VAL A 109 -3.60 2.15 -13.51
C VAL A 109 -4.61 2.73 -14.49
N HIS A 110 -4.59 4.05 -14.64
CA HIS A 110 -5.49 4.80 -15.54
C HIS A 110 -4.77 5.41 -16.74
N LEU A 111 -3.44 5.50 -16.66
CA LEU A 111 -2.63 6.17 -17.66
C LEU A 111 -1.29 5.45 -17.80
N ILE A 112 -0.87 5.23 -19.04
CA ILE A 112 0.48 4.75 -19.36
C ILE A 112 1.09 5.79 -20.29
N MET A 113 2.32 6.20 -20.03
CA MET A 113 3.03 7.17 -20.85
C MET A 113 4.40 6.62 -21.24
N ASP A 114 4.90 6.98 -22.42
CA ASP A 114 6.28 6.71 -22.83
C ASP A 114 6.80 7.87 -23.70
N SER A 115 8.11 8.07 -23.73
CA SER A 115 8.76 9.07 -24.59
C SER A 115 9.15 8.50 -25.95
N ASP A 116 9.14 7.17 -26.10
CA ASP A 116 9.39 6.49 -27.36
C ASP A 116 8.17 6.58 -28.29
N HIS A 117 8.28 7.38 -29.36
CA HIS A 117 7.23 7.55 -30.36
C HIS A 117 6.78 6.23 -31.01
N GLY A 118 7.62 5.20 -31.04
CA GLY A 118 7.25 3.88 -31.54
C GLY A 118 6.28 3.13 -30.61
N LYS A 119 6.21 3.52 -29.34
CA LYS A 119 5.29 2.96 -28.34
C LYS A 119 4.04 3.79 -28.13
N VAL A 120 4.11 5.10 -28.35
CA VAL A 120 2.94 5.99 -28.25
C VAL A 120 1.86 5.51 -29.22
N GLY A 121 0.62 5.43 -28.74
CA GLY A 121 -0.53 4.89 -29.46
C GLY A 121 -0.72 3.38 -29.34
N GLN A 122 0.26 2.62 -28.82
CA GLN A 122 0.07 1.20 -28.54
C GLN A 122 -0.94 0.99 -27.41
N THR A 123 -1.63 -0.15 -27.42
CA THR A 123 -2.58 -0.52 -26.36
C THR A 123 -2.01 -1.58 -25.44
N ILE A 124 -2.07 -1.35 -24.13
CA ILE A 124 -1.69 -2.30 -23.09
C ILE A 124 -2.88 -2.46 -22.14
N GLN A 125 -3.49 -3.65 -22.11
CA GLN A 125 -4.67 -3.95 -21.28
C GLN A 125 -5.82 -2.93 -21.42
N GLY A 126 -6.08 -2.49 -22.66
CA GLY A 126 -7.12 -1.52 -22.97
C GLY A 126 -6.76 -0.06 -22.70
N LEU A 127 -5.55 0.23 -22.19
CA LEU A 127 -5.02 1.59 -22.04
C LEU A 127 -4.11 1.94 -23.21
N THR A 128 -4.34 3.09 -23.83
CA THR A 128 -3.45 3.64 -24.86
C THR A 128 -2.23 4.28 -24.20
N VAL A 129 -1.04 4.00 -24.73
CA VAL A 129 0.20 4.65 -24.32
C VAL A 129 0.20 6.08 -24.87
N GLU A 130 0.22 7.05 -23.96
CA GLU A 130 0.25 8.47 -24.29
C GLU A 130 1.71 8.99 -24.35
N SER A 131 1.94 10.08 -25.08
CA SER A 131 3.24 10.75 -25.03
C SER A 131 3.45 11.41 -23.67
N THR A 132 4.66 11.28 -23.12
CA THR A 132 5.09 12.02 -21.92
C THR A 132 5.10 13.54 -22.12
N ASP A 133 5.09 14.03 -23.37
CA ASP A 133 5.06 15.47 -23.68
C ASP A 133 3.78 16.14 -23.17
N HIS A 134 2.70 15.37 -23.02
CA HIS A 134 1.38 15.84 -22.57
C HIS A 134 1.14 15.60 -21.08
N LEU A 135 2.17 15.23 -20.31
CA LEU A 135 2.05 14.83 -18.90
C LEU A 135 1.30 15.85 -18.03
N PRO A 136 1.59 17.17 -18.07
CA PRO A 136 0.85 18.15 -17.27
C PRO A 136 -0.65 18.21 -17.59
N GLN A 137 -1.02 18.06 -18.87
CA GLN A 137 -2.41 18.11 -19.33
C GLN A 137 -3.15 16.81 -18.96
N LEU A 138 -2.51 15.67 -19.16
CA LEU A 138 -3.08 14.35 -18.88
C LEU A 138 -3.33 14.16 -17.39
N ILE A 139 -2.39 14.59 -16.52
CA ILE A 139 -2.58 14.52 -15.07
C ILE A 139 -3.79 15.37 -14.61
N LYS A 140 -4.00 16.55 -15.20
CA LYS A 140 -5.15 17.40 -14.87
C LYS A 140 -6.48 16.79 -15.30
N LYS A 141 -6.52 16.08 -16.43
CA LYS A 141 -7.73 15.46 -16.98
C LYS A 141 -8.17 14.20 -16.20
N GLN A 142 -7.23 13.53 -15.53
CA GLN A 142 -7.44 12.29 -14.79
C GLN A 142 -7.77 12.49 -13.29
N ARG A 143 -7.81 13.75 -12.83
CA ARG A 143 -8.13 14.11 -11.44
C ARG A 143 -9.56 13.77 -11.05
#